data_AF-A0AAI9ICS8-F1
#
_entry.id   AF-A0AAI9ICS8-F1
#
_cell.length_a   1.000
_cell.length_b   1.000
_cell.length_c   1.000
_cell.angle_alpha   90.00
_cell.angle_beta   90.00
_cell.angle_gamma   90.00
#
_symmetry.space_group_name_H-M   'P 1'
#
loop_
_entity.id
_entity.type
_entity.pdbx_description
1 polymer ?
#
loop_
_entity_poly.entity_id
_entity_poly.type
_entity_poly.pdbx_seq_one_letter_code
_entity_poly.pdbx_strand_id
1 'polypeptide(L)'
;MKTRQVLTICLLLGACASSQPVTQIDKDTYLLVASSRWHGNEGVAIQGLQQADDWCRQRGRRARVTGSERSDGVIGVMPPKVMLTFKCDPSP
;
A
#
# COMPACT_ATOMS: atom_id res chain seq x y z
N MET A 1 45.64 -7.23 -20.16
CA MET A 1 45.70 -5.86 -19.60
C MET A 1 44.87 -4.99 -20.55
N LYS A 2 43.89 -4.15 -20.20
CA LYS A 2 43.49 -3.52 -18.95
C LYS A 2 42.04 -3.02 -19.12
N THR A 3 41.20 -3.44 -18.18
CA THR A 3 39.87 -2.99 -17.73
C THR A 3 39.29 -1.68 -18.30
N ARG A 4 38.02 -1.71 -18.73
CA ARG A 4 37.05 -0.62 -18.51
C ARG A 4 35.65 -1.22 -18.24
N GLN A 5 35.41 -1.59 -16.99
CA GLN A 5 34.07 -1.84 -16.46
C GLN A 5 33.39 -0.48 -16.25
N VAL A 6 32.37 -0.19 -17.05
CA VAL A 6 31.50 0.97 -16.84
C VAL A 6 30.47 0.56 -15.79
N LEU A 7 30.70 1.01 -14.55
CA LEU A 7 29.80 0.80 -13.43
C LEU A 7 28.62 1.79 -13.57
N THR A 8 27.55 1.36 -14.24
CA THR A 8 26.29 2.11 -14.29
C THR A 8 25.64 2.05 -12.92
N ILE A 9 25.75 3.13 -12.16
CA ILE A 9 25.06 3.34 -10.88
C ILE A 9 23.57 3.52 -11.18
N CYS A 10 22.78 2.47 -11.01
CA CYS A 10 21.33 2.58 -10.94
C CYS A 10 20.97 3.33 -9.65
N LEU A 11 20.70 4.63 -9.81
CA LEU A 11 19.99 5.44 -8.81
C LEU A 11 18.65 4.75 -8.50
N LEU A 12 18.61 4.02 -7.39
CA LEU A 12 17.36 3.58 -6.78
C LEU A 12 16.63 4.84 -6.34
N LEU A 13 15.73 5.35 -7.20
CA LEU A 13 14.66 6.24 -6.79
C LEU A 13 13.75 5.45 -5.85
N GLY A 14 14.16 5.35 -4.57
CA GLY A 14 13.28 4.95 -3.49
C GLY A 14 12.18 6.00 -3.42
N ALA A 15 11.09 5.75 -4.14
CA ALA A 15 9.90 6.57 -4.09
C ALA A 15 9.52 6.71 -2.60
N CYS A 16 9.48 7.95 -2.11
CA CYS A 16 8.84 8.27 -0.85
C CYS A 16 7.34 8.06 -1.01
N ALA A 17 6.92 6.79 -1.15
CA ALA A 17 5.54 6.39 -0.95
C ALA A 17 5.33 6.44 0.55
N SER A 18 4.89 7.60 1.05
CA SER A 18 4.33 7.75 2.39
C SER A 18 3.03 6.93 2.47
N SER A 19 3.12 5.60 2.42
CA SER A 19 2.03 4.73 2.83
C SER A 19 1.89 4.86 4.34
N GLN A 20 0.66 5.11 4.81
CA GLN A 20 0.42 5.07 6.25
C GLN A 20 0.70 3.63 6.73
N PRO A 21 1.28 3.46 7.92
CA PRO A 21 1.72 2.15 8.38
C PRO A 21 0.53 1.19 8.53
N VAL A 22 0.69 -0.04 8.06
CA VAL A 22 -0.21 -1.14 8.35
C VAL A 22 -0.15 -1.45 9.84
N THR A 23 -1.30 -1.46 10.51
CA THR A 23 -1.43 -1.74 11.94
C THR A 23 -2.02 -3.13 12.14
N GLN A 24 -1.40 -3.98 12.96
CA GLN A 24 -2.01 -5.26 13.32
C GLN A 24 -3.04 -5.05 14.44
N ILE A 25 -4.27 -5.53 14.22
CA ILE A 25 -5.39 -5.36 15.18
C ILE A 25 -5.81 -6.68 15.83
N ASP A 26 -5.48 -7.83 15.23
CA ASP A 26 -5.69 -9.18 15.78
C ASP A 26 -4.70 -10.17 15.13
N LYS A 27 -4.73 -11.44 15.53
CA LYS A 27 -4.00 -12.53 14.88
C LYS A 27 -4.36 -12.60 13.40
N ASP A 28 -3.33 -12.44 12.56
CA ASP A 28 -3.43 -12.40 11.11
C ASP A 28 -4.41 -11.35 10.55
N THR A 29 -4.84 -10.37 11.36
CA THR A 29 -5.78 -9.30 10.96
C THR A 29 -5.10 -7.95 11.06
N TYR A 30 -5.13 -7.22 9.96
CA TYR A 30 -4.43 -5.97 9.77
C TYR A 30 -5.40 -4.87 9.33
N LEU A 31 -5.09 -3.65 9.73
CA LEU A 31 -5.77 -2.43 9.37
C LEU A 31 -4.80 -1.56 8.58
N LEU A 32 -5.25 -1.00 7.47
CA LEU A 32 -4.54 0.08 6.79
C LEU A 32 -5.49 1.23 6.50
N VAL A 33 -4.96 2.44 6.48
CA VAL A 33 -5.67 3.63 6.03
C VAL A 33 -4.92 4.19 4.83
N ALA A 34 -5.55 4.21 3.67
CA ALA A 34 -5.02 4.88 2.50
C ALA A 34 -5.76 6.21 2.29
N SER A 35 -5.01 7.25 1.95
CA SER A 35 -5.54 8.56 1.65
C SER A 35 -4.69 9.22 0.56
N SER A 36 -5.32 10.02 -0.30
CA SER A 36 -4.60 10.75 -1.34
C SER A 36 -5.27 12.09 -1.60
N ARG A 37 -4.46 13.13 -1.79
CA ARG A 37 -4.93 14.45 -2.26
C ARG A 37 -5.08 14.51 -3.78
N TRP A 38 -4.48 13.57 -4.50
CA TRP A 38 -4.35 13.58 -5.96
C TRP A 38 -5.24 12.53 -6.64
N HIS A 39 -5.73 11.55 -5.88
CA HIS A 39 -6.62 10.52 -6.38
C HIS A 39 -8.02 10.71 -5.81
N GLY A 40 -9.05 10.50 -6.64
CA GLY A 40 -10.43 10.39 -6.18
C GLY A 40 -10.65 9.09 -5.38
N ASN A 41 -11.88 8.88 -4.91
CA ASN A 41 -12.26 7.74 -4.06
C ASN A 41 -11.81 6.38 -4.60
N GLU A 42 -12.07 6.09 -5.87
CA GLU A 42 -11.69 4.81 -6.46
C GLU A 42 -10.16 4.64 -6.56
N GLY A 43 -9.42 5.71 -6.83
CA GLY A 43 -7.96 5.66 -6.83
C GLY A 43 -7.39 5.41 -5.44
N VAL A 44 -7.98 6.00 -4.40
CA VAL A 44 -7.61 5.73 -3.00
C VAL A 44 -7.95 4.28 -2.60
N ALA A 45 -9.09 3.75 -3.06
CA ALA A 45 -9.46 2.36 -2.84
C ALA A 45 -8.47 1.37 -3.49
N ILE A 46 -8.12 1.59 -4.76
CA ILE A 46 -7.14 0.77 -5.48
C ILE A 46 -5.77 0.83 -4.80
N GLN A 47 -5.34 2.03 -4.40
CA GLN A 47 -4.09 2.23 -3.67
C GLN A 47 -4.09 1.44 -2.36
N GLY A 48 -5.21 1.44 -1.61
CA GLY A 48 -5.34 0.65 -0.40
C GLY A 48 -5.24 -0.86 -0.66
N LEU A 49 -5.92 -1.36 -1.69
CA LEU A 49 -5.86 -2.78 -2.08
C LEU A 49 -4.44 -3.21 -2.46
N GLN A 50 -3.72 -2.39 -3.22
CA GLN A 50 -2.32 -2.64 -3.58
C GLN A 50 -1.42 -2.68 -2.34
N GLN A 51 -1.58 -1.72 -1.42
CA GLN A 51 -0.81 -1.71 -0.17
C GLN A 51 -1.07 -2.96 0.69
N ALA A 52 -2.33 -3.41 0.78
CA ALA A 52 -2.66 -4.65 1.49
C ALA A 52 -1.99 -5.88 0.84
N ASP A 53 -2.07 -6.01 -0.49
CA ASP A 53 -1.48 -7.15 -1.20
C ASP A 53 0.05 -7.12 -1.12
N ASP A 54 0.69 -5.97 -1.28
CA ASP A 54 2.13 -5.84 -1.15
C ASP A 54 2.62 -6.17 0.27
N TRP A 55 1.86 -5.80 1.30
CA TRP A 55 2.14 -6.18 2.68
C TRP A 55 2.11 -7.70 2.89
N CYS A 56 1.12 -8.39 2.34
CA CYS A 56 1.02 -9.84 2.44
C CYS A 56 2.04 -10.56 1.55
N ARG A 57 2.35 -10.04 0.37
CA ARG A 57 3.35 -10.61 -0.56
C ARG A 57 4.75 -10.65 0.02
N GLN A 58 5.15 -9.64 0.80
CA GLN A 58 6.41 -9.66 1.54
C GLN A 58 6.55 -10.86 2.49
N ARG A 59 5.44 -11.53 2.80
CA ARG A 59 5.37 -12.72 3.67
C ARG A 59 5.03 -14.00 2.91
N GLY A 60 5.06 -13.98 1.57
CA GLY A 60 4.66 -15.11 0.73
C GLY A 60 3.17 -15.45 0.83
N ARG A 61 2.33 -14.46 1.18
CA ARG A 61 0.87 -14.62 1.38
C ARG A 61 0.10 -13.67 0.46
N ARG A 62 -1.22 -13.87 0.35
CA ARG A 62 -2.13 -13.01 -0.42
C ARG A 62 -3.04 -12.23 0.51
N ALA A 63 -3.32 -10.97 0.17
CA ALA A 63 -4.29 -10.19 0.95
C ALA A 63 -5.72 -10.65 0.66
N ARG A 64 -6.49 -10.86 1.73
CA ARG A 64 -7.94 -11.00 1.70
C ARG A 64 -8.56 -9.88 2.50
N VAL A 65 -9.26 -8.96 1.83
CA VAL A 65 -10.01 -7.90 2.51
C VAL A 65 -11.18 -8.51 3.27
N THR A 66 -11.32 -8.17 4.54
CA THR A 66 -12.41 -8.61 5.43
C THR A 66 -13.32 -7.45 5.86
N GLY A 67 -12.91 -6.21 5.64
CA GLY A 67 -13.71 -5.01 5.89
C GLY A 67 -13.17 -3.81 5.13
N SER A 68 -14.06 -2.88 4.76
CA SER A 68 -13.70 -1.64 4.09
C SER A 68 -14.65 -0.53 4.53
N GLU A 69 -14.09 0.56 5.00
CA GLU A 69 -14.81 1.81 5.28
C GLU A 69 -14.23 2.90 4.39
N ARG A 70 -15.10 3.71 3.78
CA ARG A 70 -14.71 4.78 2.87
C ARG A 70 -15.21 6.11 3.40
N SER A 71 -14.41 7.14 3.20
CA SER A 71 -14.76 8.53 3.46
C SER A 71 -14.46 9.33 2.20
N ASP A 72 -15.50 9.96 1.63
CA ASP A 72 -15.39 10.72 0.39
C ASP A 72 -14.50 11.96 0.51
N GLY A 73 -14.22 12.40 1.74
CA GLY A 73 -13.54 13.66 2.00
C GLY A 73 -14.39 14.87 1.58
N VAL A 74 -13.76 16.04 1.58
CA VAL A 74 -14.35 17.30 1.13
C VAL A 74 -13.32 17.99 0.24
N ILE A 75 -13.70 18.29 -1.01
CA ILE A 75 -12.80 18.89 -2.01
C ILE A 75 -12.15 20.15 -1.42
N GLY A 76 -10.81 20.19 -1.43
CA GLY A 76 -10.03 21.33 -0.92
C GLY A 76 -9.83 21.38 0.60
N VAL A 77 -10.50 20.52 1.39
CA VAL A 77 -10.42 20.54 2.85
C VAL A 77 -9.87 19.22 3.40
N MET A 78 -10.46 18.09 3.01
CA MET A 78 -10.11 16.77 3.52
C MET A 78 -9.98 15.78 2.36
N PRO A 79 -8.82 15.12 2.18
CA PRO A 79 -8.67 14.12 1.14
C PRO A 79 -9.58 12.92 1.40
N PRO A 80 -10.04 12.23 0.33
CA PRO A 80 -10.71 10.95 0.47
C PRO A 80 -9.81 9.94 1.18
N LYS A 81 -10.44 9.05 1.95
CA LYS A 81 -9.77 8.00 2.71
C LYS A 81 -10.51 6.68 2.54
N VAL A 82 -9.74 5.59 2.54
CA VAL A 82 -10.25 4.23 2.71
C VAL A 82 -9.53 3.60 3.89
N MET A 83 -10.30 2.95 4.75
CA MET A 83 -9.78 2.10 5.80
C MET A 83 -10.09 0.66 5.45
N LEU A 84 -9.07 -0.16 5.29
CA LEU A 84 -9.22 -1.57 4.95
C LEU A 84 -8.80 -2.43 6.14
N THR A 85 -9.68 -3.34 6.52
CA THR A 85 -9.32 -4.48 7.37
C THR A 85 -9.09 -5.68 6.47
N PHE A 86 -7.96 -6.36 6.64
CA PHE A 86 -7.57 -7.47 5.77
C PHE A 86 -6.77 -8.53 6.53
N LYS A 87 -6.73 -9.74 5.97
CA LYS A 87 -5.92 -10.85 6.44
C LYS A 87 -4.91 -11.24 5.36
N CYS A 88 -3.83 -11.90 5.79
CA CYS A 88 -2.89 -12.53 4.86
C CYS A 88 -3.12 -14.04 4.84
N ASP A 89 -3.82 -14.52 3.82
CA ASP A 89 -4.10 -15.95 3.63
C ASP A 89 -2.95 -16.60 2.85
N PRO A 90 -2.69 -17.92 3.01
CA PRO A 90 -1.75 -18.64 2.16
C PRO A 90 -2.09 -18.40 0.68
N SER A 91 -1.09 -18.15 -0.16
CA SER A 91 -1.35 -18.10 -1.61
C SER A 91 -1.82 -19.50 -2.08
N PRO A 92 -2.86 -19.59 -2.93
CA PRO A 92 -3.24 -20.85 -3.53
C PRO A 92 -2.10 -21.46 -4.37
#